data_AF-A0A2E1VUR6-F1
#
_entry.id   AF-A0A2E1VUR6-F1
#
_cell.length_a   1.000
_cell.length_b   1.000
_cell.length_c   1.000
_cell.angle_alpha   90.00
_cell.angle_beta   90.00
_cell.angle_gamma   90.00
#
_symmetry.space_group_name_H-M   'P 1'
#
loop_
_entity.id
_entity.type
_entity.pdbx_description
1 polymer ?
#
loop_
_entity_poly.entity_id
_entity_poly.type
_entity_poly.pdbx_seq_one_letter_code
_entity_poly.pdbx_strand_id
1 'polypeptide(L)'
;MKRIATFSALLLALTLGSCAAGPQQLYRSVDDWDREFYVNNPRIDGLLYFVPVIPIVKYVAALGDFFIVNPYHFWLEDVWDDQGTNFKHADVESTDGYVNSLWSDDAKFLEKAGE
;
A
#
# COMPACT_ATOMS: atom_id res chain seq x y z
N MET A 1 5.21 -39.57 -7.65
CA MET A 1 4.81 -38.39 -8.44
C MET A 1 3.69 -37.58 -7.77
N LYS A 2 2.49 -38.13 -7.51
CA LYS A 2 1.38 -37.36 -6.87
C LYS A 2 1.76 -36.67 -5.54
N ARG A 3 2.41 -37.39 -4.62
CA ARG A 3 2.86 -36.82 -3.33
C ARG A 3 3.86 -35.67 -3.50
N ILE A 4 4.80 -35.80 -4.43
CA ILE A 4 5.79 -34.76 -4.73
C ILE A 4 5.10 -33.51 -5.26
N ALA A 5 4.16 -33.65 -6.20
CA ALA A 5 3.39 -32.53 -6.72
C ALA A 5 2.56 -31.82 -5.63
N THR A 6 1.96 -32.58 -4.71
CA THR A 6 1.21 -31.99 -3.56
C THR A 6 2.14 -31.22 -2.62
N PHE A 7 3.30 -31.78 -2.28
CA PHE A 7 4.28 -31.09 -1.44
C PHE A 7 4.80 -29.81 -2.09
N SER A 8 5.13 -29.86 -3.39
CA SER A 8 5.55 -28.67 -4.14
C SER A 8 4.48 -27.59 -4.20
N ALA A 9 3.21 -27.96 -4.38
CA ALA A 9 2.10 -27.01 -4.39
C ALA A 9 1.89 -26.33 -3.02
N LEU A 10 2.02 -27.08 -1.93
CA LEU A 10 1.93 -26.53 -0.57
C LEU A 10 3.08 -25.56 -0.27
N LEU A 11 4.30 -25.93 -0.66
CA LEU A 11 5.46 -25.05 -0.48
C LEU A 11 5.29 -23.75 -1.28
N LEU A 12 4.82 -23.85 -2.53
CA LEU A 12 4.54 -22.68 -3.37
C LEU A 12 3.45 -21.79 -2.76
N ALA A 13 2.38 -22.38 -2.25
CA ALA A 13 1.29 -21.66 -1.59
C ALA A 13 1.77 -20.90 -0.34
N LEU A 14 2.66 -21.50 0.45
CA LEU A 14 3.26 -20.85 1.62
C LEU A 14 4.18 -19.69 1.22
N THR A 15 4.94 -19.83 0.13
CA THR A 15 5.80 -18.74 -0.38
C THR A 15 5.04 -17.57 -1.01
N LEU A 16 3.79 -17.78 -1.46
CA LEU A 16 2.99 -16.70 -2.04
C LEU A 16 2.46 -15.72 -0.99
N GLY A 17 2.35 -16.13 0.28
CA GLY A 17 1.92 -15.24 1.37
C GLY A 17 2.84 -14.04 1.57
N SER A 18 4.15 -14.22 1.37
CA SER A 18 5.15 -13.15 1.51
C SER A 18 5.05 -12.08 0.44
N CYS A 19 4.41 -12.36 -0.70
CA CYS A 19 4.20 -11.34 -1.73
C CYS A 19 3.15 -10.30 -1.30
N ALA A 20 2.24 -10.68 -0.41
CA ALA A 20 1.21 -9.79 0.13
C ALA A 20 1.57 -9.20 1.51
N ALA A 21 2.51 -9.82 2.23
CA ALA A 21 2.94 -9.39 3.56
C ALA A 21 4.25 -8.59 3.49
N GLY A 22 4.20 -7.31 3.84
CA GLY A 22 5.38 -6.43 3.86
C GLY A 22 5.01 -4.95 3.90
N PRO A 23 6.00 -4.05 3.89
CA PRO A 23 5.79 -2.62 4.05
C PRO A 23 5.13 -1.93 2.85
N GLN A 24 5.08 -2.58 1.67
CA GLN A 24 4.53 -2.00 0.44
C GLN A 24 5.17 -0.64 0.09
N GLN A 25 6.50 -0.57 0.21
CA GLN A 25 7.25 0.68 0.17
C GLN A 25 7.01 1.45 -1.13
N LEU A 26 6.99 0.78 -2.28
CA LEU A 26 6.84 1.45 -3.57
C LEU A 26 5.44 2.03 -3.73
N TYR A 27 4.41 1.23 -3.47
CA TYR A 27 3.03 1.66 -3.56
C TYR A 27 2.75 2.83 -2.63
N ARG A 28 3.20 2.75 -1.37
CA ARG A 28 3.00 3.82 -0.38
C ARG A 28 3.80 5.09 -0.70
N SER A 29 4.95 4.96 -1.37
CA SER A 29 5.68 6.13 -1.89
C SER A 29 4.90 6.85 -2.99
N VAL A 30 4.22 6.10 -3.87
CA VAL A 30 3.33 6.69 -4.88
C VAL A 30 2.10 7.32 -4.22
N ASP A 31 1.59 6.71 -3.15
CA ASP A 31 0.47 7.27 -2.37
C ASP A 31 0.84 8.59 -1.67
N ASP A 32 2.06 8.70 -1.15
CA ASP A 32 2.58 9.95 -0.59
C ASP A 32 2.71 11.06 -1.65
N TRP A 33 3.23 10.72 -2.83
CA TRP A 33 3.33 11.65 -3.95
C TRP A 33 1.95 12.13 -4.43
N ASP A 34 1.01 11.20 -4.59
CA ASP A 34 -0.37 11.46 -4.96
C ASP A 34 -1.05 12.39 -3.94
N ARG A 35 -0.92 12.10 -2.64
CA ARG A 35 -1.42 12.96 -1.56
C ARG A 35 -0.82 14.36 -1.58
N GLU A 36 0.51 14.46 -1.72
CA GLU A 36 1.19 15.76 -1.83
C GLU A 36 0.68 16.55 -3.04
N PHE A 37 0.49 15.87 -4.18
CA PHE A 37 0.02 16.51 -5.40
C PHE A 37 -1.44 16.97 -5.29
N TYR A 38 -2.31 16.17 -4.67
CA TYR A 38 -3.69 16.52 -4.38
C TYR A 38 -3.80 17.77 -3.49
N VAL A 39 -3.02 17.83 -2.40
CA VAL A 39 -3.02 18.97 -1.46
C VAL A 39 -2.58 20.27 -2.16
N ASN A 40 -1.61 20.17 -3.07
CA ASN A 40 -1.10 21.33 -3.81
C ASN A 40 -1.99 21.74 -4.99
N ASN A 41 -2.58 20.78 -5.71
CA ASN A 41 -3.42 21.06 -6.88
C ASN A 41 -4.45 19.94 -7.16
N PRO A 42 -5.63 19.99 -6.51
CA PRO A 42 -6.63 18.92 -6.63
C PRO A 42 -7.23 18.80 -8.04
N ARG A 43 -7.15 19.87 -8.86
CA ARG A 43 -7.66 19.84 -10.25
C ARG A 43 -6.76 19.06 -11.19
N ILE A 44 -5.45 19.26 -11.09
CA ILE A 44 -4.50 18.50 -11.90
C ILE A 44 -4.47 17.06 -11.40
N ASP A 45 -4.53 16.85 -10.08
CA ASP A 45 -4.62 15.51 -9.50
C ASP A 45 -5.80 14.71 -10.09
N GLY A 46 -7.00 15.29 -10.07
CA GLY A 46 -8.18 14.68 -10.70
C GLY A 46 -8.00 14.37 -12.19
N LEU A 47 -7.22 15.18 -12.93
CA LEU A 47 -6.87 14.89 -14.32
C LEU A 47 -5.92 13.69 -14.46
N LEU A 48 -4.97 13.50 -13.54
CA LEU A 48 -4.06 12.34 -13.49
C LEU A 48 -4.74 11.05 -13.05
N TYR A 49 -5.95 11.15 -12.50
CA TYR A 49 -6.86 10.03 -12.32
C TYR A 49 -7.72 9.77 -13.56
N PHE A 50 -8.17 10.82 -14.25
CA PHE A 50 -8.96 10.69 -15.49
C PHE A 50 -8.13 10.13 -16.65
N VAL A 51 -6.95 10.71 -16.90
CA VAL A 51 -5.89 10.10 -17.71
C VAL A 51 -5.10 9.26 -16.72
N PRO A 52 -5.23 7.92 -16.69
CA PRO A 52 -4.97 7.08 -15.52
C PRO A 52 -3.47 6.91 -15.17
N VAL A 53 -2.75 8.01 -15.01
CA VAL A 53 -1.34 8.07 -14.64
C VAL A 53 -1.16 7.57 -13.21
N ILE A 54 -1.92 8.12 -12.25
CA ILE A 54 -1.84 7.67 -10.85
C ILE A 54 -2.17 6.17 -10.72
N PRO A 55 -3.30 5.65 -11.27
CA PRO A 55 -3.58 4.22 -11.24
C PRO A 55 -2.50 3.34 -11.86
N ILE A 56 -1.93 3.73 -13.01
CA ILE A 56 -0.89 2.94 -13.68
C ILE A 56 0.38 2.89 -12.82
N VAL A 57 0.82 4.04 -12.29
CA VAL A 57 2.04 4.10 -11.46
C VAL A 57 1.83 3.33 -10.16
N LYS A 58 0.67 3.47 -9.49
CA LYS A 58 0.31 2.67 -8.31
C LYS A 58 0.32 1.18 -8.62
N TYR A 59 -0.22 0.75 -9.76
CA TYR A 59 -0.23 -0.66 -10.15
C TYR A 59 1.19 -1.21 -10.40
N VAL A 60 2.03 -0.47 -11.13
CA VAL A 60 3.43 -0.88 -11.37
C VAL A 60 4.22 -0.95 -10.06
N ALA A 61 4.02 0.02 -9.16
CA ALA A 61 4.63 0.03 -7.84
C ALA A 61 4.20 -1.19 -7.00
N ALA A 62 2.90 -1.52 -7.01
CA ALA A 62 2.37 -2.71 -6.33
C ALA A 62 2.97 -4.02 -6.86
N LEU A 63 3.25 -4.11 -8.17
CA LEU A 63 3.96 -5.27 -8.72
C LEU A 63 5.41 -5.35 -8.20
N GLY A 64 6.10 -4.21 -8.12
CA GLY A 64 7.43 -4.14 -7.52
C GLY A 64 7.41 -4.58 -6.05
N ASP A 65 6.41 -4.15 -5.29
CA ASP A 65 6.25 -4.58 -3.91
C ASP A 65 5.97 -6.09 -3.82
N PHE A 66 5.07 -6.59 -4.67
CA PHE A 66 4.67 -8.00 -4.69
C PHE A 66 5.83 -8.94 -5.01
N PHE A 67 6.66 -8.61 -6.00
CA PHE A 67 7.73 -9.48 -6.47
C PHE A 67 9.07 -9.27 -5.75
N ILE A 68 9.31 -8.09 -5.17
CA ILE A 68 10.63 -7.71 -4.67
C ILE A 68 10.56 -7.29 -3.20
N VAL A 69 9.89 -6.18 -2.90
CA VAL A 69 9.98 -5.53 -1.57
C VAL A 69 9.38 -6.39 -0.48
N ASN A 70 8.13 -6.86 -0.66
CA ASN A 70 7.43 -7.63 0.36
C ASN A 70 8.12 -8.99 0.63
N PRO A 71 8.47 -9.81 -0.39
CA PRO A 71 9.20 -11.04 -0.14
C PRO A 71 10.57 -10.82 0.52
N TYR A 72 11.27 -9.72 0.18
CA TYR A 72 12.55 -9.37 0.80
C TYR A 72 12.39 -9.14 2.30
N HIS A 73 11.55 -8.19 2.71
CA HIS A 73 11.36 -7.88 4.13
C HIS A 73 10.77 -9.06 4.90
N PHE A 74 9.75 -9.73 4.34
CA PHE A 74 9.12 -10.85 5.02
C PHE A 74 10.09 -12.01 5.27
N TRP A 75 10.77 -12.50 4.23
CA TRP A 75 11.60 -13.71 4.35
C TRP A 75 13.00 -13.46 4.88
N LEU A 76 13.51 -12.24 4.87
CA LEU A 76 14.88 -11.96 5.29
C LEU A 76 14.97 -11.18 6.59
N GLU A 77 13.87 -10.54 7.03
CA GLU A 77 13.84 -9.70 8.23
C GLU A 77 12.69 -10.15 9.14
N ASP A 78 11.45 -9.79 8.80
CA ASP A 78 10.28 -9.82 9.71
C ASP A 78 9.96 -11.21 10.29
N VAL A 79 10.13 -12.29 9.52
CA VAL A 79 9.80 -13.65 10.01
C VAL A 79 10.82 -14.17 11.03
N TRP A 80 12.01 -13.57 11.13
CA TRP A 80 13.08 -14.05 11.99
C TRP A 80 13.14 -13.33 13.33
N ASP A 81 12.64 -12.10 13.40
CA ASP A 81 12.60 -11.29 14.62
C ASP A 81 11.19 -11.11 15.20
N ASP A 82 10.16 -11.61 14.51
CA ASP A 82 8.74 -11.50 14.87
C ASP A 82 8.26 -10.02 14.95
N GLN A 83 8.89 -9.13 14.17
CA GLN A 83 8.53 -7.71 14.07
C GLN A 83 8.27 -7.32 12.61
N GLY A 84 7.11 -6.72 12.34
CA GLY A 84 6.78 -6.26 11.00
C GLY A 84 7.47 -4.94 10.65
N THR A 85 8.19 -4.90 9.54
CA THR A 85 8.75 -3.66 8.99
C THR A 85 7.62 -2.71 8.58
N ASN A 86 7.64 -1.48 9.11
CA ASN A 86 6.63 -0.47 8.78
C ASN A 86 7.17 0.57 7.77
N PHE A 87 6.28 1.09 6.92
CA PHE A 87 6.58 2.23 6.05
C PHE A 87 6.35 3.54 6.81
N LYS A 88 7.32 4.45 6.73
CA LYS A 88 7.19 5.80 7.27
C LYS A 88 6.75 6.76 6.16
N HIS A 89 5.51 7.22 6.24
CA HIS A 89 4.97 8.21 5.30
C HIS A 89 5.69 9.54 5.38
N ALA A 90 5.80 10.24 4.25
CA ALA A 90 6.26 11.62 4.20
C ALA A 90 5.30 12.54 4.97
N ASP A 91 5.80 13.64 5.53
CA ASP A 91 4.94 14.66 6.11
C ASP A 91 4.46 15.61 4.99
N VAL A 92 3.16 15.84 4.91
CA VAL A 92 2.55 16.76 3.93
C VAL A 92 1.75 17.82 4.69
N GLU A 93 2.13 19.08 4.50
CA GLU A 93 1.43 20.23 5.08
C GLU A 93 0.09 20.44 4.35
N SER A 94 -1.02 20.33 5.07
CA SER A 94 -2.35 20.55 4.47
C SER A 94 -2.63 22.03 4.29
N THR A 95 -3.24 22.38 3.18
CA THR A 95 -3.70 23.74 2.90
C THR A 95 -5.10 24.05 3.46
N ASP A 96 -5.97 23.04 3.54
CA ASP A 96 -7.41 23.20 3.90
C ASP A 96 -7.86 22.29 5.07
N GLY A 97 -6.91 21.66 5.76
CA GLY A 97 -7.15 20.77 6.91
C GLY A 97 -6.96 19.28 6.60
N TYR A 98 -7.38 18.44 7.56
CA TYR A 98 -7.16 17.00 7.53
C TYR A 98 -8.45 16.23 7.80
N VAL A 99 -8.56 15.04 7.21
CA VAL A 99 -9.56 14.03 7.58
C VAL A 99 -8.84 12.93 8.34
N ASN A 100 -9.32 12.61 9.54
CA ASN A 100 -8.77 11.53 10.33
C ASN A 100 -9.07 10.17 9.69
N SER A 101 -8.20 9.19 9.96
CA SER A 101 -8.50 7.81 9.56
C SER A 101 -9.79 7.34 10.24
N LEU A 102 -10.53 6.45 9.58
CA LEU A 102 -11.74 5.85 10.15
C LEU A 102 -11.49 5.15 11.48
N TRP A 103 -10.29 4.60 11.66
CA TRP A 103 -9.85 3.96 12.90
C TRP A 103 -9.57 4.99 14.02
N SER A 104 -9.16 6.20 13.65
CA SER A 104 -8.82 7.27 14.59
C SER A 104 -10.04 8.05 15.07
N ASP A 105 -11.11 8.10 14.28
CA ASP A 105 -12.23 9.02 14.52
C ASP A 105 -13.62 8.39 14.26
N ASP A 106 -13.72 7.06 14.30
CA ASP A 106 -14.96 6.27 14.22
C ASP A 106 -15.92 6.67 13.07
N ALA A 107 -15.38 7.10 11.93
CA ALA A 107 -16.17 7.53 10.76
C ALA A 107 -17.11 8.74 10.99
N LYS A 108 -16.87 9.60 12.00
CA LYS A 108 -17.77 10.73 12.34
C LYS A 108 -18.07 11.72 11.20
N PHE A 109 -17.27 11.76 10.13
CA PHE A 109 -17.60 12.59 8.96
C PHE A 109 -18.91 12.16 8.27
N LEU A 110 -19.31 10.89 8.39
CA LEU A 110 -20.59 10.38 7.88
C LEU A 110 -21.78 10.96 8.63
N GLU A 111 -21.62 11.28 9.93
CA GLU A 111 -22.67 11.91 10.74
C GLU A 111 -22.98 13.34 10.26
N LYS A 112 -21.96 14.07 9.78
CA LYS A 112 -22.13 15.44 9.26
C LYS A 112 -22.71 15.52 7.85
N ALA A 113 -22.67 14.44 7.06
CA ALA A 113 -23.16 14.44 5.68
C ALA A 113 -24.67 14.14 5.56
N GLY A 114 -25.34 13.82 6.68
CA GLY A 114 -26.78 13.51 6.74
C GLY A 114 -27.67 14.63 7.26
N GLU A 115 -27.12 15.82 7.54
CA GLU A 115 -27.84 17.06 7.87
C GLU A 115 -27.97 17.98 6.65
#